data_AF-A0A9D6V3C5-F1
#
_entry.id   AF-A0A9D6V3C5-F1
#
_cell.length_a   1.000
_cell.length_b   1.000
_cell.length_c   1.000
_cell.angle_alpha   90.00
_cell.angle_beta   90.00
_cell.angle_gamma   90.00
#
_symmetry.space_group_name_H-M   'P 1'
#
loop_
_entity.id
_entity.type
_entity.pdbx_description
1 polymer ?
#
loop_
_entity_poly.entity_id
_entity_poly.type
_entity_poly.pdbx_seq_one_letter_code
_entity_poly.pdbx_strand_id
1 'polypeptide(L)'
;MSAIRIDRLISTAGAGPSETYDPVSLAGFWQWDLNDEARFSITVPDKYRAGNDLFLRIQESTPSMSARHKWQIKTLLIRPGMHVTAEETASETSTLEAVSPSIADQLASRMISGTGALVAGRVNGVEIAPWDLVSFTLKRVAASSGEDPNPVKVLALSVELYTDETSVSDCAGRTGIIVDTVRDLFNEEGGGFLSDQFILRAINRCQKELAQEDYWRRESWIGCVAGADRTELLTSIPDYQSIHQVHFSGCASPMKALAGFQEYEELKAASNRVGTPQYFVIQNTGMYVWPAPAQDLESGFCVYHSYLPGDITCTPVNPNPPVPKAHDNVFVYFVLKEAFLRDRHAPGADIKFQEYSALYQREKQKLLGEGEPPNLSLRSYR
;
A
#
# COMPACT_ATOMS: atom_id res chain seq x y z
N MET A 1 -2.96 10.64 -15.19
CA MET A 1 -1.78 10.39 -16.04
C MET A 1 -0.74 9.74 -15.14
N SER A 2 -0.31 8.53 -15.48
CA SER A 2 0.66 7.78 -14.69
C SER A 2 2.06 7.99 -15.28
N ALA A 3 3.09 7.98 -14.42
CA ALA A 3 4.48 8.14 -14.83
C ALA A 3 5.30 6.94 -14.35
N ILE A 4 5.90 6.21 -15.30
CA ILE A 4 6.83 5.12 -15.02
C ILE A 4 8.24 5.70 -15.02
N ARG A 5 8.87 5.76 -13.85
CA ARG A 5 10.26 6.20 -13.71
C ARG A 5 11.21 5.16 -14.32
N ILE A 6 12.20 5.64 -15.05
CA ILE A 6 13.26 4.82 -15.63
C ILE A 6 14.50 4.98 -14.75
N ASP A 7 14.90 3.90 -14.08
CA ASP A 7 16.05 3.92 -13.17
C ASP A 7 17.29 3.25 -13.77
N ARG A 8 17.14 2.55 -14.91
CA ARG A 8 18.24 1.83 -15.57
C ARG A 8 18.17 1.99 -17.08
N LEU A 9 19.33 2.22 -17.65
CA LEU A 9 19.56 2.25 -19.08
C LEU A 9 20.30 0.98 -19.52
N ILE A 10 19.91 0.46 -20.67
CA ILE A 10 20.54 -0.67 -21.35
C ILE A 10 21.45 -0.09 -22.43
N SER A 11 22.75 -0.40 -22.35
CA SER A 11 23.72 0.01 -23.36
C SER A 11 23.35 -0.55 -24.74
N THR A 12 23.51 0.26 -25.77
CA THR A 12 23.41 -0.17 -27.17
C THR A 12 24.78 -0.57 -27.70
N ALA A 13 24.88 -0.96 -28.97
CA ALA A 13 26.16 -1.29 -29.59
C ALA A 13 27.08 -0.07 -29.80
N GLY A 14 26.57 1.16 -29.63
CA GLY A 14 27.32 2.41 -29.76
C GLY A 14 27.88 2.94 -28.45
N ALA A 15 28.36 4.20 -28.47
CA ALA A 15 28.68 4.93 -27.26
C ALA A 15 27.40 5.10 -26.42
N GLY A 16 27.52 4.87 -25.11
CA GLY A 16 26.42 4.98 -24.17
C GLY A 16 26.70 6.09 -23.15
N PRO A 17 25.66 6.67 -22.57
CA PRO A 17 25.81 7.69 -21.56
C PRO A 17 26.56 7.17 -20.34
N SER A 18 27.33 8.04 -19.70
CA SER A 18 28.05 7.71 -18.47
C SER A 18 27.23 8.10 -17.24
N GLU A 19 27.21 7.23 -16.22
CA GLU A 19 26.57 7.52 -14.94
C GLU A 19 27.56 8.22 -14.01
N THR A 20 27.15 9.34 -13.42
CA THR A 20 27.97 10.18 -12.56
C THR A 20 27.10 10.87 -11.51
N TYR A 21 27.72 11.63 -10.61
CA TYR A 21 27.04 12.30 -9.50
C TYR A 21 27.35 13.79 -9.51
N ASP A 22 26.34 14.60 -9.24
CA ASP A 22 26.53 16.03 -9.04
C ASP A 22 27.26 16.25 -7.70
N PRO A 23 28.41 16.95 -7.69
CA PRO A 23 29.25 17.05 -6.50
C PRO A 23 28.63 17.88 -5.38
N VAL A 24 27.58 18.65 -5.66
CA VAL A 24 26.92 19.54 -4.69
C VAL A 24 25.68 18.88 -4.10
N SER A 25 24.79 18.38 -4.96
CA SER A 25 23.51 17.76 -4.58
C SER A 25 23.61 16.26 -4.30
N LEU A 26 24.71 15.62 -4.72
CA LEU A 26 24.91 14.17 -4.72
C LEU A 26 23.85 13.41 -5.54
N ALA A 27 23.08 14.11 -6.38
CA ALA A 27 22.12 13.49 -7.26
C ALA A 27 22.86 12.72 -8.38
N GLY A 28 22.50 11.45 -8.58
CA GLY A 28 22.96 10.68 -9.73
C GLY A 28 22.34 11.23 -11.02
N PHE A 29 23.12 11.28 -12.09
CA PHE A 29 22.64 11.65 -13.42
C PHE A 29 23.38 10.88 -14.52
N TRP A 30 22.76 10.81 -15.68
CA TRP A 30 23.39 10.30 -16.89
C TRP A 30 23.92 11.45 -17.72
N GLN A 31 25.20 11.41 -18.04
CA GLN A 31 25.85 12.36 -18.92
C GLN A 31 25.81 11.82 -20.35
N TRP A 32 25.20 12.58 -21.26
CA TRP A 32 24.99 12.23 -22.67
C TRP A 32 25.85 13.09 -23.58
N ASP A 33 26.87 12.47 -24.18
CA ASP A 33 27.68 13.04 -25.24
C ASP A 33 26.97 12.97 -26.60
N LEU A 34 27.50 13.71 -27.58
CA LEU A 34 26.95 13.69 -28.93
C LEU A 34 27.10 12.27 -29.53
N ASN A 35 26.00 11.74 -30.07
CA ASN A 35 25.84 10.38 -30.59
C ASN A 35 25.69 9.27 -29.54
N ASP A 36 25.68 9.59 -28.25
CA ASP A 36 25.35 8.60 -27.22
C ASP A 36 23.93 8.07 -27.41
N GLU A 37 23.79 6.77 -27.15
CA GLU A 37 22.56 6.03 -27.38
C GLU A 37 22.34 4.99 -26.27
N ALA A 38 21.16 5.03 -25.67
CA ALA A 38 20.74 4.05 -24.68
C ALA A 38 19.29 3.61 -24.90
N ARG A 39 18.98 2.42 -24.39
CA ARG A 39 17.66 1.82 -24.48
C ARG A 39 17.06 1.59 -23.10
N PHE A 40 15.76 1.70 -23.00
CA PHE A 40 15.00 1.14 -21.88
C PHE A 40 13.69 0.57 -22.41
N SER A 41 13.03 -0.24 -21.61
CA SER A 41 11.73 -0.81 -21.97
C SER A 41 10.79 -0.72 -20.79
N ILE A 42 9.51 -0.54 -21.09
CA ILE A 42 8.43 -0.59 -20.12
C ILE A 42 7.40 -1.63 -20.58
N THR A 43 6.79 -2.30 -19.62
CA THR A 43 5.55 -3.03 -19.87
C THR A 43 4.41 -2.06 -19.72
N VAL A 44 3.57 -1.93 -20.75
CA VAL A 44 2.36 -1.11 -20.71
C VAL A 44 1.45 -1.68 -19.62
N PRO A 45 1.02 -0.87 -18.64
CA PRO A 45 0.21 -1.38 -17.54
C PRO A 45 -1.17 -1.84 -18.04
N ASP A 46 -1.79 -2.78 -17.31
CA ASP A 46 -3.12 -3.33 -17.61
C ASP A 46 -4.19 -2.23 -17.85
N LYS A 47 -4.00 -1.10 -17.17
CA LYS A 47 -4.96 0.01 -17.08
C LYS A 47 -4.67 1.15 -18.06
N TYR A 48 -3.74 0.95 -18.99
CA TYR A 48 -3.47 1.91 -20.05
C TYR A 48 -4.72 2.11 -20.91
N ARG A 49 -5.11 3.38 -21.12
CA ARG A 49 -6.23 3.74 -21.96
C ARG A 49 -5.83 3.66 -23.43
N ALA A 50 -6.29 2.61 -24.11
CA ALA A 50 -6.05 2.41 -25.53
C ALA A 50 -6.36 3.67 -26.37
N GLY A 51 -5.55 3.92 -27.39
CA GLY A 51 -5.67 5.10 -28.26
C GLY A 51 -4.95 6.36 -27.77
N ASN A 52 -4.22 6.32 -26.66
CA ASN A 52 -3.46 7.47 -26.14
C ASN A 52 -1.95 7.32 -26.32
N ASP A 53 -1.23 8.43 -26.53
CA ASP A 53 0.22 8.36 -26.69
C ASP A 53 0.97 8.12 -25.38
N LEU A 54 2.16 7.55 -25.52
CA LEU A 54 3.18 7.50 -24.49
C LEU A 54 4.13 8.68 -24.70
N PHE A 55 4.39 9.44 -23.63
CA PHE A 55 5.27 10.60 -23.67
C PHE A 55 6.53 10.32 -22.87
N LEU A 56 7.69 10.55 -23.46
CA LEU A 56 8.95 10.54 -22.74
C LEU A 56 9.15 11.91 -22.08
N ARG A 57 9.18 11.94 -20.74
CA ARG A 57 9.61 13.10 -19.98
C ARG A 57 11.09 12.99 -19.64
N ILE A 58 11.84 14.02 -19.99
CA ILE A 58 13.27 14.16 -19.70
C ILE A 58 13.45 15.35 -18.76
N GLN A 59 14.08 15.12 -17.61
CA GLN A 59 14.58 16.19 -16.76
C GLN A 59 16.09 16.32 -17.01
N GLU A 60 16.48 17.44 -17.62
CA GLU A 60 17.83 17.66 -18.12
C GLU A 60 18.40 18.99 -17.64
N SER A 61 19.72 19.09 -17.57
CA SER A 61 20.44 20.35 -17.44
C SER A 61 21.62 20.39 -18.41
N THR A 62 21.90 21.59 -18.93
CA THR A 62 22.91 21.81 -19.97
C THR A 62 23.91 22.85 -19.48
N PRO A 63 25.24 22.62 -19.60
CA PRO A 63 26.25 23.59 -19.21
C PRO A 63 26.21 24.88 -20.04
N SER A 64 25.79 24.80 -21.31
CA SER A 64 25.77 25.95 -22.21
C SER A 64 24.47 26.73 -22.12
N MET A 65 24.57 28.07 -22.09
CA MET A 65 23.42 28.97 -22.11
C MET A 65 22.91 29.13 -23.54
N SER A 66 21.60 28.98 -23.76
CA SER A 66 20.94 29.21 -25.05
C SER A 66 21.51 28.41 -26.25
N ALA A 67 22.33 27.39 -26.01
CA ALA A 67 22.75 26.44 -27.04
C ALA A 67 21.59 25.51 -27.39
N ARG A 68 21.74 24.71 -28.45
CA ARG A 68 20.71 23.76 -28.88
C ARG A 68 21.23 22.34 -28.83
N HIS A 69 20.36 21.41 -28.53
CA HIS A 69 20.62 19.98 -28.65
C HIS A 69 19.39 19.29 -29.21
N LYS A 70 19.57 18.09 -29.74
CA LYS A 70 18.48 17.33 -30.34
C LYS A 70 18.44 15.90 -29.82
N TRP A 71 17.24 15.48 -29.45
CA TRP A 71 16.92 14.12 -29.07
C TRP A 71 16.24 13.40 -30.23
N GLN A 72 16.71 12.18 -30.52
CA GLN A 72 16.05 11.23 -31.41
C GLN A 72 15.56 10.06 -30.56
N ILE A 73 14.28 9.72 -30.71
CA ILE A 73 13.66 8.59 -30.01
C ILE A 73 13.21 7.60 -31.06
N LYS A 74 13.71 6.38 -30.98
CA LYS A 74 13.17 5.24 -31.73
C LYS A 74 12.36 4.37 -30.78
N THR A 75 11.09 4.19 -31.08
CA THR A 75 10.18 3.39 -30.28
C THR A 75 9.86 2.09 -30.99
N LEU A 76 9.84 0.99 -30.25
CA LEU A 76 9.60 -0.36 -30.72
C LEU A 76 8.49 -0.99 -29.88
N LEU A 77 7.44 -1.48 -30.54
CA LEU A 77 6.36 -2.22 -29.90
C LEU A 77 6.60 -3.72 -30.04
N ILE A 78 6.64 -4.42 -28.91
CA ILE A 78 6.84 -5.87 -28.82
C ILE A 78 5.64 -6.47 -28.08
N ARG A 79 4.75 -7.14 -28.83
CA ARG A 79 3.65 -7.95 -28.26
C ARG A 79 4.06 -9.42 -28.13
N PRO A 80 4.12 -9.98 -26.92
CA PRO A 80 4.38 -11.40 -26.71
C PRO A 80 3.40 -12.27 -27.50
N GLY A 81 3.91 -13.23 -28.28
CA GLY A 81 3.09 -14.15 -29.07
C GLY A 81 2.62 -13.65 -30.44
N MET A 82 2.80 -12.35 -30.78
CA MET A 82 2.54 -11.86 -32.15
C MET A 82 3.79 -11.71 -33.00
N HIS A 83 4.94 -11.33 -32.41
CA HIS A 83 6.16 -11.11 -33.17
C HIS A 83 7.13 -12.27 -32.91
N VAL A 84 7.27 -13.16 -33.91
CA VAL A 84 8.13 -14.36 -33.83
C VAL A 84 9.54 -14.05 -34.34
N THR A 85 9.72 -12.94 -35.07
CA THR A 85 11.02 -12.46 -35.59
C THR A 85 11.19 -10.94 -35.41
N ALA A 86 12.43 -10.45 -35.39
CA ALA A 86 12.74 -9.03 -35.18
C ALA A 86 12.25 -8.10 -36.31
N GLU A 87 12.00 -8.64 -37.52
CA GLU A 87 11.58 -7.88 -38.70
C GLU A 87 10.10 -7.48 -38.69
N GLU A 88 9.27 -8.13 -37.86
CA GLU A 88 7.83 -7.85 -37.76
C GLU A 88 7.48 -6.84 -36.65
N THR A 89 8.47 -6.32 -35.93
CA THR A 89 8.21 -5.41 -34.80
C THR A 89 7.93 -3.99 -35.29
N ALA A 90 6.77 -3.46 -34.92
CA ALA A 90 6.35 -2.12 -35.32
C ALA A 90 7.27 -1.08 -34.65
N SER A 91 7.86 -0.20 -35.45
CA SER A 91 8.77 0.84 -34.94
C SER A 91 8.55 2.19 -35.59
N GLU A 92 8.72 3.25 -34.82
CA GLU A 92 8.67 4.62 -35.32
C GLU A 92 9.76 5.49 -34.68
N THR A 93 10.06 6.62 -35.32
CA THR A 93 11.10 7.54 -34.86
C THR A 93 10.53 8.95 -34.72
N SER A 94 10.71 9.57 -33.56
CA SER A 94 10.41 10.97 -33.30
C SER A 94 11.68 11.74 -32.97
N THR A 95 11.65 13.07 -33.15
CA THR A 95 12.77 13.94 -32.78
C THR A 95 12.30 15.20 -32.09
N LEU A 96 13.03 15.67 -31.09
CA LEU A 96 12.83 16.96 -30.45
C LEU A 96 14.14 17.75 -30.52
N GLU A 97 14.11 18.95 -31.11
CA GLU A 97 15.17 19.94 -30.93
C GLU A 97 14.81 20.86 -29.77
N ALA A 98 15.73 21.02 -28.82
CA ALA A 98 15.56 21.83 -27.63
C ALA A 98 16.56 22.98 -27.61
N VAL A 99 16.16 24.09 -26.99
CA VAL A 99 17.05 25.21 -26.68
C VAL A 99 17.30 25.21 -25.18
N SER A 100 18.57 25.16 -24.79
CA SER A 100 19.04 25.23 -23.40
C SER A 100 18.47 26.45 -22.69
N PRO A 101 18.24 26.38 -21.37
CA PRO A 101 17.78 27.54 -20.61
C PRO A 101 18.71 28.75 -20.72
N SER A 102 18.20 29.92 -20.32
CA SER A 102 18.97 31.17 -20.31
C SER A 102 20.05 31.19 -19.22
N ILE A 103 19.99 30.26 -18.25
CA ILE A 103 20.96 30.09 -17.17
C ILE A 103 21.63 28.73 -17.33
N ALA A 104 22.96 28.70 -17.29
CA ALA A 104 23.75 27.47 -17.35
C ALA A 104 23.37 26.51 -16.20
N ASP A 105 23.38 25.21 -16.48
CA ASP A 105 23.05 24.13 -15.54
C ASP A 105 21.65 24.23 -14.89
N GLN A 106 20.76 25.09 -15.41
CA GLN A 106 19.38 25.14 -14.94
C GLN A 106 18.62 23.88 -15.37
N LEU A 107 17.91 23.29 -14.41
CA LEU A 107 17.06 22.13 -14.68
C LEU A 107 15.88 22.52 -15.57
N ALA A 108 15.69 21.78 -16.66
CA ALA A 108 14.58 21.88 -17.57
C ALA A 108 13.82 20.54 -17.64
N SER A 109 12.50 20.61 -17.80
CA SER A 109 11.68 19.43 -18.09
C SER A 109 11.17 19.51 -19.53
N ARG A 110 11.42 18.46 -20.29
CA ARG A 110 10.99 18.29 -21.68
C ARG A 110 10.05 17.11 -21.78
N MET A 111 9.02 17.25 -22.61
CA MET A 111 8.09 16.18 -22.91
C MET A 111 8.14 15.93 -24.42
N ILE A 112 8.39 14.68 -24.80
CA ILE A 112 8.54 14.25 -26.19
C ILE A 112 7.52 13.16 -26.45
N SER A 113 6.76 13.26 -27.54
CA SER A 113 5.90 12.16 -27.98
C SER A 113 6.77 10.95 -28.34
N GLY A 114 6.69 9.91 -27.52
CA GLY A 114 7.38 8.64 -27.74
C GLY A 114 6.62 7.72 -28.69
N THR A 115 5.30 7.88 -28.79
CA THR A 115 4.44 7.17 -29.75
C THR A 115 3.52 8.16 -30.48
N GLY A 116 2.71 7.67 -31.40
CA GLY A 116 1.66 8.46 -32.05
C GLY A 116 2.14 9.34 -33.19
N ALA A 117 3.34 9.08 -33.75
CA ALA A 117 3.91 9.95 -34.78
C ALA A 117 3.00 10.09 -36.02
N LEU A 118 2.22 9.03 -36.34
CA LEU A 118 1.25 9.01 -37.43
C LEU A 118 -0.21 9.00 -36.94
N VAL A 119 -0.50 8.17 -35.93
CA VAL A 119 -1.84 7.98 -35.38
C VAL A 119 -1.72 7.81 -33.87
N ALA A 120 -2.46 8.62 -33.10
CA ALA A 120 -2.44 8.57 -31.64
C ALA A 120 -2.71 7.15 -31.09
N GLY A 121 -1.98 6.77 -30.05
CA GLY A 121 -2.05 5.46 -29.40
C GLY A 121 -1.50 4.30 -30.22
N ARG A 122 -0.72 4.58 -31.28
CA ARG A 122 -0.15 3.57 -32.16
C ARG A 122 1.35 3.74 -32.34
N VAL A 123 2.01 2.63 -32.61
CA VAL A 123 3.39 2.57 -33.10
C VAL A 123 3.35 2.00 -34.51
N ASN A 124 3.72 2.79 -35.52
CA ASN A 124 3.69 2.39 -36.93
C ASN A 124 2.36 1.70 -37.35
N GLY A 125 1.23 2.26 -36.92
CA GLY A 125 -0.11 1.76 -37.25
C GLY A 125 -0.63 0.61 -36.38
N VAL A 126 0.20 0.01 -35.53
CA VAL A 126 -0.21 -1.01 -34.55
C VAL A 126 -0.64 -0.33 -33.26
N GLU A 127 -1.86 -0.62 -32.82
CA GLU A 127 -2.40 -0.09 -31.56
C GLU A 127 -1.70 -0.68 -30.35
N ILE A 128 -1.31 0.19 -29.43
CA ILE A 128 -0.70 -0.16 -28.15
C ILE A 128 -1.81 -0.78 -27.29
N ALA A 129 -1.54 -1.95 -26.72
CA ALA A 129 -2.44 -2.64 -25.82
C ALA A 129 -1.80 -2.79 -24.43
N PRO A 130 -2.61 -2.99 -23.38
CA PRO A 130 -2.09 -3.38 -22.08
C PRO A 130 -1.24 -4.65 -22.19
N TRP A 131 -0.19 -4.73 -21.35
CA TRP A 131 0.83 -5.78 -21.32
C TRP A 131 1.80 -5.83 -22.51
N ASP A 132 1.66 -4.95 -23.49
CA ASP A 132 2.68 -4.81 -24.52
C ASP A 132 4.00 -4.33 -23.91
N LEU A 133 5.13 -4.80 -24.46
CA LEU A 133 6.44 -4.30 -24.12
C LEU A 133 6.81 -3.19 -25.12
N VAL A 134 6.98 -1.97 -24.62
CA VAL A 134 7.42 -0.82 -25.43
C VAL A 134 8.86 -0.50 -25.09
N SER A 135 9.73 -0.59 -26.09
CA SER A 135 11.14 -0.25 -25.96
C SER A 135 11.44 1.10 -26.60
N PHE A 136 12.09 1.97 -25.84
CA PHE A 136 12.54 3.29 -26.28
C PHE A 136 14.05 3.27 -26.41
N THR A 137 14.55 3.68 -27.56
CA THR A 137 15.96 3.95 -27.80
C THR A 137 16.13 5.46 -27.94
N LEU A 138 16.74 6.07 -26.93
CA LEU A 138 17.01 7.50 -26.89
C LEU A 138 18.43 7.73 -27.38
N LYS A 139 18.59 8.68 -28.30
CA LYS A 139 19.87 9.07 -28.88
C LYS A 139 20.02 10.59 -28.88
N ARG A 140 21.18 11.08 -28.45
CA ARG A 140 21.55 12.48 -28.67
C ARG A 140 22.12 12.64 -30.07
N VAL A 141 21.57 13.55 -30.86
CA VAL A 141 22.01 13.87 -32.22
C VAL A 141 22.28 15.36 -32.36
N ALA A 142 23.01 15.74 -33.40
CA ALA A 142 23.31 17.15 -33.64
C ALA A 142 22.03 17.96 -33.93
N ALA A 143 21.92 19.12 -33.29
CA ALA A 143 20.91 20.12 -33.56
C ALA A 143 21.08 20.70 -34.98
N SER A 144 20.01 21.25 -35.52
CA SER A 144 20.03 21.87 -36.86
C SER A 144 21.00 23.06 -36.96
N SER A 145 21.23 23.75 -35.86
CA SER A 145 22.15 24.89 -35.75
C SER A 145 22.48 25.15 -34.28
N GLY A 146 23.64 25.76 -34.02
CA GLY A 146 24.02 26.16 -32.66
C GLY A 146 24.12 25.00 -31.67
N GLU A 147 24.65 23.84 -32.12
CA GLU A 147 24.82 22.65 -31.29
C GLU A 147 25.62 22.96 -30.03
N ASP A 148 25.12 22.49 -28.90
CA ASP A 148 25.83 22.49 -27.63
C ASP A 148 27.00 21.50 -27.71
N PRO A 149 28.27 21.94 -27.67
CA PRO A 149 29.39 20.99 -27.72
C PRO A 149 29.53 20.21 -26.41
N ASN A 150 28.85 20.63 -25.33
CA ASN A 150 28.99 20.03 -24.02
C ASN A 150 28.00 18.88 -23.82
N PRO A 151 28.33 17.89 -22.98
CA PRO A 151 27.42 16.82 -22.59
C PRO A 151 26.13 17.35 -21.93
N VAL A 152 24.99 16.72 -22.21
CA VAL A 152 23.71 17.01 -21.53
C VAL A 152 23.59 16.12 -20.31
N LYS A 153 23.26 16.70 -19.15
CA LYS A 153 23.02 15.95 -17.92
C LYS A 153 21.54 15.59 -17.85
N VAL A 154 21.21 14.31 -17.75
CA VAL A 154 19.83 13.82 -17.60
C VAL A 154 19.68 13.28 -16.18
N LEU A 155 18.91 14.00 -15.36
CA LEU A 155 18.72 13.71 -13.94
C LEU A 155 17.56 12.75 -13.69
N ALA A 156 16.54 12.78 -14.56
CA ALA A 156 15.44 11.83 -14.49
C ALA A 156 14.84 11.58 -15.87
N LEU A 157 14.42 10.33 -16.07
CA LEU A 157 13.65 9.88 -17.23
C LEU A 157 12.37 9.21 -16.72
N SER A 158 11.24 9.53 -17.34
CA SER A 158 10.00 8.82 -17.09
C SER A 158 9.15 8.72 -18.35
N VAL A 159 8.36 7.66 -18.46
CA VAL A 159 7.34 7.54 -19.50
C VAL A 159 5.99 7.87 -18.89
N GLU A 160 5.34 8.90 -19.42
CA GLU A 160 3.99 9.30 -19.04
C GLU A 160 2.97 8.69 -19.97
N LEU A 161 1.92 8.14 -19.39
CA LEU A 161 0.85 7.48 -20.13
C LEU A 161 -0.50 7.78 -19.49
N TYR A 162 -1.53 7.81 -20.34
CA TYR A 162 -2.90 7.92 -19.89
C TYR A 162 -3.38 6.54 -19.45
N THR A 163 -3.58 6.38 -18.14
CA THR A 163 -4.35 5.27 -17.60
C THR A 163 -5.82 5.68 -17.53
N ASP A 164 -6.72 4.70 -17.57
CA ASP A 164 -8.16 4.90 -17.33
C ASP A 164 -8.48 5.29 -15.87
N GLU A 165 -7.46 5.61 -15.06
CA GLU A 165 -7.58 5.87 -13.64
C GLU A 165 -7.85 7.35 -13.35
N THR A 166 -9.12 7.67 -13.10
CA THR A 166 -9.48 8.25 -11.80
C THR A 166 -8.90 7.34 -10.70
N SER A 167 -8.09 7.90 -9.81
CA SER A 167 -7.22 7.28 -8.78
C SER A 167 -7.37 5.77 -8.50
N VAL A 168 -6.30 4.98 -8.64
CA VAL A 168 -6.25 3.60 -8.09
C VAL A 168 -4.92 3.32 -7.39
N SER A 169 -5.00 2.68 -6.24
CA SER A 169 -3.97 2.36 -5.24
C SER A 169 -3.05 1.23 -5.68
N ASP A 170 -1.84 1.20 -5.12
CA ASP A 170 -0.90 0.07 -5.26
C ASP A 170 -1.37 -1.17 -4.47
N CYS A 171 -2.44 -1.06 -3.68
CA CYS A 171 -2.94 -2.13 -2.82
C CYS A 171 -3.95 -3.01 -3.57
N ALA A 172 -3.80 -4.33 -3.46
CA ALA A 172 -4.73 -5.28 -4.05
C ALA A 172 -6.04 -5.40 -3.22
N GLY A 173 -7.05 -6.06 -3.80
CA GLY A 173 -8.25 -6.50 -3.08
C GLY A 173 -9.14 -5.37 -2.56
N ARG A 174 -9.84 -5.63 -1.44
CA ARG A 174 -10.74 -4.64 -0.81
C ARG A 174 -9.99 -3.46 -0.23
N THR A 175 -8.76 -3.64 0.24
CA THR A 175 -7.93 -2.54 0.73
C THR A 175 -7.64 -1.53 -0.38
N GLY A 176 -7.33 -1.99 -1.61
CA GLY A 176 -7.20 -1.10 -2.77
C GLY A 176 -8.44 -0.24 -2.99
N ILE A 177 -9.62 -0.88 -3.05
CA ILE A 177 -10.90 -0.18 -3.23
C ILE A 177 -11.14 0.87 -2.14
N ILE A 178 -10.80 0.57 -0.89
CA ILE A 178 -10.93 1.53 0.22
C ILE A 178 -9.97 2.72 0.03
N VAL A 179 -8.71 2.45 -0.33
CA VAL A 179 -7.72 3.50 -0.58
C VAL A 179 -8.17 4.42 -1.71
N ASP A 180 -8.70 3.86 -2.79
CA ASP A 180 -9.19 4.60 -3.96
C ASP A 180 -10.37 5.48 -3.57
N THR A 181 -11.33 4.89 -2.86
CA THR A 181 -12.51 5.63 -2.37
C THR A 181 -12.09 6.80 -1.47
N VAL A 182 -11.08 6.62 -0.62
CA VAL A 182 -10.53 7.72 0.20
C VAL A 182 -9.95 8.81 -0.68
N ARG A 183 -9.15 8.46 -1.69
CA ARG A 183 -8.53 9.43 -2.60
C ARG A 183 -9.57 10.19 -3.41
N ASP A 184 -10.55 9.49 -3.96
CA ASP A 184 -11.65 10.07 -4.73
C ASP A 184 -12.54 10.99 -3.90
N LEU A 185 -12.74 10.70 -2.61
CA LEU A 185 -13.52 11.56 -1.72
C LEU A 185 -12.71 12.71 -1.11
N PHE A 186 -11.40 12.57 -0.99
CA PHE A 186 -10.53 13.65 -0.50
C PHE A 186 -10.29 14.70 -1.58
N ASN A 187 -10.13 14.29 -2.84
CA ASN A 187 -10.11 15.07 -4.08
C ASN A 187 -9.91 16.60 -3.94
N GLU A 188 -8.69 17.00 -3.55
CA GLU A 188 -8.23 18.39 -3.64
C GLU A 188 -7.35 18.58 -4.90
N GLU A 189 -7.68 19.58 -5.70
CA GLU A 189 -6.84 20.06 -6.81
C GLU A 189 -5.50 20.57 -6.25
N GLY A 190 -4.49 19.69 -6.26
CA GLY A 190 -3.19 19.94 -5.63
C GLY A 190 -2.56 18.67 -5.03
N GLY A 191 -3.39 17.67 -4.72
CA GLY A 191 -3.09 16.23 -4.79
C GLY A 191 -1.85 15.66 -4.09
N GLY A 192 -1.28 16.31 -3.07
CA GLY A 192 0.02 15.92 -2.53
C GLY A 192 0.06 15.13 -1.21
N PHE A 193 -1.01 15.09 -0.40
CA PHE A 193 -0.84 14.81 1.04
C PHE A 193 -1.18 13.39 1.53
N LEU A 194 -2.09 12.67 0.87
CA LEU A 194 -2.54 11.34 1.32
C LEU A 194 -1.76 10.22 0.63
N SER A 195 -0.62 9.85 1.20
CA SER A 195 0.11 8.66 0.78
C SER A 195 -0.62 7.37 1.19
N ASP A 196 -0.41 6.28 0.46
CA ASP A 196 -0.96 4.96 0.80
C ASP A 196 -0.51 4.51 2.20
N GLN A 197 0.71 4.87 2.58
CA GLN A 197 1.22 4.61 3.93
C GLN A 197 0.38 5.32 5.01
N PHE A 198 -0.08 6.55 4.77
CA PHE A 198 -0.96 7.23 5.71
C PHE A 198 -2.31 6.52 5.81
N ILE A 199 -2.90 6.19 4.66
CA ILE A 199 -4.21 5.53 4.60
C ILE A 199 -4.17 4.18 5.31
N LEU A 200 -3.17 3.35 5.05
CA LEU A 200 -2.99 2.06 5.73
C LEU A 200 -2.80 2.19 7.24
N ARG A 201 -2.00 3.17 7.69
CA ARG A 201 -1.83 3.43 9.12
C ARG A 201 -3.15 3.82 9.78
N ALA A 202 -3.96 4.64 9.11
CA ALA A 202 -5.28 5.02 9.60
C ALA A 202 -6.26 3.82 9.59
N ILE A 203 -6.23 2.95 8.59
CA ILE A 203 -7.00 1.70 8.57
C ILE A 203 -6.63 0.81 9.77
N ASN A 204 -5.33 0.59 10.04
CA ASN A 204 -4.90 -0.23 11.18
C ASN A 204 -5.21 0.43 12.53
N ARG A 205 -5.22 1.77 12.61
CA ARG A 205 -5.75 2.49 13.78
C ARG A 205 -7.24 2.26 13.97
N CYS A 206 -8.03 2.27 12.90
CA CYS A 206 -9.45 1.93 12.96
C CYS A 206 -9.66 0.50 13.48
N GLN A 207 -8.84 -0.46 13.04
CA GLN A 207 -8.91 -1.84 13.56
C GLN A 207 -8.65 -1.90 15.07
N LYS A 208 -7.67 -1.12 15.56
CA LYS A 208 -7.37 -1.01 16.99
C LYS A 208 -8.51 -0.38 17.77
N GLU A 209 -9.15 0.66 17.25
CA GLU A 209 -10.33 1.27 17.89
C GLU A 209 -11.48 0.26 17.99
N LEU A 210 -11.77 -0.48 16.91
CA LEU A 210 -12.78 -1.54 16.93
C LEU A 210 -12.42 -2.67 17.92
N ALA A 211 -11.13 -3.00 18.08
CA ALA A 211 -10.68 -3.99 19.06
C ALA A 211 -10.93 -3.54 20.50
N GLN A 212 -10.71 -2.26 20.81
CA GLN A 212 -10.97 -1.68 22.13
C GLN A 212 -12.46 -1.66 22.49
N GLU A 213 -13.34 -1.69 21.47
CA GLU A 213 -14.80 -1.79 21.62
C GLU A 213 -15.29 -3.25 21.57
N ASP A 214 -14.39 -4.22 21.77
CA ASP A 214 -14.64 -5.66 21.77
C ASP A 214 -15.34 -6.17 20.50
N TYR A 215 -15.12 -5.54 19.33
CA TYR A 215 -15.74 -5.99 18.07
C TYR A 215 -15.19 -7.34 17.61
N TRP A 216 -13.86 -7.51 17.70
CA TRP A 216 -13.17 -8.72 17.29
C TRP A 216 -13.22 -9.73 18.42
N ARG A 217 -14.00 -10.80 18.26
CA ARG A 217 -14.12 -11.87 19.27
C ARG A 217 -13.90 -13.22 18.63
N ARG A 218 -13.24 -14.11 19.36
CA ARG A 218 -13.10 -15.52 18.98
C ARG A 218 -12.98 -16.40 20.20
N GLU A 219 -13.08 -17.71 19.97
CA GLU A 219 -12.71 -18.72 20.94
C GLU A 219 -11.31 -19.27 20.62
N SER A 220 -10.52 -19.51 21.65
CA SER A 220 -9.23 -20.21 21.54
C SER A 220 -9.17 -21.33 22.57
N TRP A 221 -8.68 -22.49 22.14
CA TRP A 221 -8.44 -23.62 23.03
C TRP A 221 -6.99 -23.62 23.50
N ILE A 222 -6.80 -23.72 24.81
CA ILE A 222 -5.48 -23.79 25.45
C ILE A 222 -5.37 -25.08 26.25
N GLY A 223 -4.19 -25.69 26.24
CA GLY A 223 -3.92 -26.86 27.05
C GLY A 223 -3.89 -26.54 28.54
N CYS A 224 -4.14 -27.55 29.37
CA CYS A 224 -3.94 -27.48 30.80
C CYS A 224 -3.01 -28.60 31.28
N VAL A 225 -2.23 -28.32 32.32
CA VAL A 225 -1.33 -29.28 32.95
C VAL A 225 -1.87 -29.67 34.32
N ALA A 226 -1.84 -30.95 34.65
CA ALA A 226 -2.31 -31.48 35.92
C ALA A 226 -1.53 -30.83 37.08
N GLY A 227 -2.25 -30.33 38.08
CA GLY A 227 -1.70 -29.65 39.24
C GLY A 227 -1.18 -28.24 38.98
N ALA A 228 -1.13 -27.76 37.74
CA ALA A 228 -0.73 -26.39 37.42
C ALA A 228 -1.91 -25.43 37.54
N ASP A 229 -1.77 -24.43 38.40
CA ASP A 229 -2.81 -23.43 38.70
C ASP A 229 -2.68 -22.15 37.87
N ARG A 230 -1.64 -22.04 37.03
CA ARG A 230 -1.36 -20.88 36.18
C ARG A 230 -1.10 -21.30 34.74
N THR A 231 -1.69 -20.56 33.80
CA THR A 231 -1.39 -20.63 32.36
C THR A 231 -0.97 -19.25 31.85
N GLU A 232 0.09 -19.18 31.05
CA GLU A 232 0.56 -17.93 30.45
C GLU A 232 -0.24 -17.63 29.17
N LEU A 233 -1.05 -16.56 29.21
CA LEU A 233 -1.99 -16.26 28.13
C LEU A 233 -1.29 -15.71 26.89
N LEU A 234 -0.28 -14.85 27.02
CA LEU A 234 0.41 -14.28 25.85
C LEU A 234 1.19 -15.35 25.06
N THR A 235 1.65 -16.40 25.72
CA THR A 235 2.28 -17.54 25.04
C THR A 235 1.23 -18.37 24.28
N SER A 236 0.04 -18.51 24.86
CA SER A 236 -1.01 -19.39 24.32
C SER A 236 -1.91 -18.71 23.29
N ILE A 237 -2.12 -17.40 23.44
CA ILE A 237 -3.03 -16.57 22.63
C ILE A 237 -2.37 -15.19 22.42
N PRO A 238 -1.34 -15.04 21.57
CA PRO A 238 -0.49 -13.83 21.55
C PRO A 238 -1.18 -12.50 21.23
N ASP A 239 -2.36 -12.54 20.62
CA ASP A 239 -3.12 -11.39 20.12
C ASP A 239 -4.38 -11.08 20.95
N TYR A 240 -4.57 -11.72 22.11
CA TYR A 240 -5.71 -11.43 22.99
C TYR A 240 -5.66 -10.01 23.54
N GLN A 241 -6.83 -9.39 23.72
CA GLN A 241 -6.97 -8.05 24.32
C GLN A 241 -7.69 -8.13 25.67
N SER A 242 -8.89 -8.74 25.70
CA SER A 242 -9.70 -8.93 26.90
C SER A 242 -10.28 -10.34 26.93
N ILE A 243 -10.39 -10.95 28.12
CA ILE A 243 -11.06 -12.25 28.31
C ILE A 243 -12.48 -11.99 28.81
N HIS A 244 -13.45 -12.60 28.15
CA HIS A 244 -14.87 -12.48 28.53
C HIS A 244 -15.34 -13.68 29.34
N GLN A 245 -14.96 -14.88 28.91
CA GLN A 245 -15.48 -16.12 29.49
C GLN A 245 -14.46 -17.24 29.31
N VAL A 246 -14.36 -18.11 30.32
CA VAL A 246 -13.47 -19.28 30.29
C VAL A 246 -14.31 -20.50 30.63
N HIS A 247 -14.21 -21.54 29.82
CA HIS A 247 -14.78 -22.85 30.09
C HIS A 247 -13.66 -23.85 30.32
N PHE A 248 -13.84 -24.73 31.30
CA PHE A 248 -13.02 -25.93 31.41
C PHE A 248 -13.63 -27.06 30.57
N SER A 249 -12.79 -27.86 29.94
CA SER A 249 -13.21 -28.96 29.07
C SER A 249 -14.16 -29.93 29.77
N GLY A 250 -15.24 -30.31 29.09
CA GLY A 250 -16.28 -31.18 29.65
C GLY A 250 -17.24 -30.51 30.65
N CYS A 251 -17.07 -29.22 30.95
CA CYS A 251 -18.02 -28.44 31.76
C CYS A 251 -18.94 -27.59 30.89
N ALA A 252 -20.26 -27.76 31.10
CA ALA A 252 -21.27 -26.99 30.37
C ALA A 252 -21.31 -25.52 30.80
N SER A 253 -21.07 -25.24 32.09
CA SER A 253 -21.10 -23.88 32.64
C SER A 253 -19.73 -23.22 32.55
N PRO A 254 -19.68 -21.89 32.32
CA PRO A 254 -18.43 -21.16 32.42
C PRO A 254 -17.88 -21.18 33.83
N MET A 255 -16.55 -21.08 33.92
CA MET A 255 -15.85 -20.81 35.16
C MET A 255 -16.26 -19.42 35.69
N LYS A 256 -16.28 -19.27 37.01
CA LYS A 256 -16.60 -18.01 37.68
C LYS A 256 -15.36 -17.12 37.74
N ALA A 257 -15.46 -15.90 37.21
CA ALA A 257 -14.41 -14.91 37.38
C ALA A 257 -14.37 -14.47 38.85
N LEU A 258 -13.18 -14.48 39.45
CA LEU A 258 -12.94 -13.90 40.77
C LEU A 258 -12.75 -12.39 40.64
N ALA A 259 -13.07 -11.64 41.68
CA ALA A 259 -13.00 -10.18 41.67
C ALA A 259 -11.55 -9.67 41.60
N GLY A 260 -10.59 -10.47 42.08
CA GLY A 260 -9.18 -10.12 42.03
C GLY A 260 -8.28 -11.23 42.53
N PHE A 261 -6.98 -11.01 42.39
CA PHE A 261 -5.96 -12.02 42.74
C PHE A 261 -5.92 -12.35 44.24
N GLN A 262 -6.34 -11.41 45.10
CA GLN A 262 -6.43 -11.67 46.53
C GLN A 262 -7.44 -12.79 46.86
N GLU A 263 -8.62 -12.78 46.22
CA GLU A 263 -9.64 -13.81 46.43
C GLU A 263 -9.14 -15.18 45.97
N TYR A 264 -8.33 -15.21 44.90
CA TYR A 264 -7.65 -16.41 44.45
C TYR A 264 -6.67 -16.96 45.49
N GLU A 265 -5.82 -16.10 46.07
CA GLU A 265 -4.88 -16.50 47.12
C GLU A 265 -5.61 -17.01 48.38
N GLU A 266 -6.73 -16.39 48.76
CA GLU A 266 -7.56 -16.85 49.88
C GLU A 266 -8.15 -18.24 49.63
N LEU A 267 -8.68 -18.49 48.42
CA LEU A 267 -9.20 -19.80 48.02
C LEU A 267 -8.12 -20.88 48.01
N LYS A 268 -6.94 -20.54 47.49
CA LYS A 268 -5.78 -21.43 47.41
C LYS A 268 -5.18 -21.74 48.79
N ALA A 269 -5.13 -20.76 49.69
CA ALA A 269 -4.64 -20.95 51.05
C ALA A 269 -5.59 -21.81 51.89
N ALA A 270 -6.90 -21.69 51.67
CA ALA A 270 -7.91 -22.43 52.42
C ALA A 270 -7.95 -23.94 52.09
N SER A 271 -7.39 -24.35 50.96
CA SER A 271 -7.49 -25.72 50.47
C SER A 271 -6.43 -25.96 49.41
N ASN A 272 -5.64 -27.04 49.44
CA ASN A 272 -4.72 -27.39 48.33
C ASN A 272 -5.35 -28.46 47.41
N ARG A 273 -6.55 -28.17 46.89
CA ARG A 273 -7.34 -29.16 46.14
C ARG A 273 -6.95 -29.16 44.66
N VAL A 274 -6.84 -30.37 44.13
CA VAL A 274 -6.77 -30.65 42.70
C VAL A 274 -8.15 -31.19 42.27
N GLY A 275 -8.64 -30.78 41.10
CA GLY A 275 -9.98 -31.14 40.63
C GLY A 275 -10.36 -30.49 39.32
N THR A 276 -11.65 -30.31 39.10
CA THR A 276 -12.20 -29.56 37.96
C THR A 276 -12.13 -28.06 38.28
N PRO A 277 -11.38 -27.24 37.52
CA PRO A 277 -11.36 -25.79 37.70
C PRO A 277 -12.76 -25.18 37.64
N GLN A 278 -13.08 -24.33 38.61
CA GLN A 278 -14.39 -23.66 38.74
C GLN A 278 -14.26 -22.14 38.73
N TYR A 279 -13.10 -21.62 39.11
CA TYR A 279 -12.83 -20.18 39.25
C TYR A 279 -11.62 -19.80 38.42
N PHE A 280 -11.59 -18.57 37.93
CA PHE A 280 -10.41 -18.00 37.29
C PHE A 280 -10.19 -16.53 37.67
N VAL A 281 -8.94 -16.09 37.60
CA VAL A 281 -8.57 -14.66 37.65
C VAL A 281 -7.43 -14.38 36.67
N ILE A 282 -7.46 -13.22 36.03
CA ILE A 282 -6.40 -12.78 35.14
C ILE A 282 -5.55 -11.75 35.87
N GLN A 283 -4.24 -11.97 35.94
CA GLN A 283 -3.28 -11.02 36.50
C GLN A 283 -1.95 -11.10 35.76
N ASN A 284 -1.42 -9.95 35.33
CA ASN A 284 -0.10 -9.85 34.68
C ASN A 284 0.10 -10.94 33.61
N THR A 285 -0.85 -11.03 32.66
CA THR A 285 -0.87 -11.99 31.53
C THR A 285 -1.00 -13.47 31.90
N GLY A 286 -1.02 -13.81 33.19
CA GLY A 286 -1.35 -15.14 33.68
C GLY A 286 -2.86 -15.31 33.89
N MET A 287 -3.38 -16.44 33.43
CA MET A 287 -4.67 -16.97 33.86
C MET A 287 -4.44 -17.93 35.02
N TYR A 288 -4.95 -17.56 36.19
CA TYR A 288 -4.91 -18.39 37.39
C TYR A 288 -6.25 -19.08 37.55
N VAL A 289 -6.23 -20.36 37.90
CA VAL A 289 -7.44 -21.20 37.97
C VAL A 289 -7.52 -21.97 39.28
N TRP A 290 -8.74 -22.17 39.77
CA TRP A 290 -8.98 -22.87 41.03
C TRP A 290 -10.22 -23.77 40.98
N PRO A 291 -10.18 -25.02 41.51
CA PRO A 291 -8.98 -25.78 41.89
C PRO A 291 -8.05 -26.04 40.69
N ALA A 292 -6.81 -26.44 40.96
CA ALA A 292 -5.88 -26.82 39.89
C ALA A 292 -6.39 -28.06 39.12
N PRO A 293 -6.17 -28.18 37.81
CA PRO A 293 -6.67 -29.29 36.99
C PRO A 293 -6.16 -30.64 37.50
N ALA A 294 -7.04 -31.66 37.53
CA ALA A 294 -6.65 -33.02 37.93
C ALA A 294 -5.96 -33.86 36.86
N GLN A 295 -6.02 -33.41 35.61
CA GLN A 295 -5.52 -34.15 34.45
C GLN A 295 -4.93 -33.19 33.42
N ASP A 296 -3.96 -33.69 32.66
CA ASP A 296 -3.42 -33.00 31.49
C ASP A 296 -4.45 -33.08 30.35
N LEU A 297 -4.70 -31.95 29.68
CA LEU A 297 -5.57 -31.89 28.51
C LEU A 297 -4.96 -30.95 27.47
N GLU A 298 -4.88 -31.38 26.22
CA GLU A 298 -4.45 -30.50 25.11
C GLU A 298 -5.45 -29.38 24.82
N SER A 299 -6.74 -29.63 25.09
CA SER A 299 -7.83 -28.66 24.98
C SER A 299 -8.51 -28.52 26.35
N GLY A 300 -7.75 -28.03 27.33
CA GLY A 300 -8.16 -27.92 28.72
C GLY A 300 -9.12 -26.76 28.97
N PHE A 301 -8.84 -25.59 28.39
CA PHE A 301 -9.70 -24.42 28.52
C PHE A 301 -10.14 -23.89 27.16
N CYS A 302 -11.42 -23.57 27.03
CA CYS A 302 -11.95 -22.75 25.94
C CYS A 302 -12.09 -21.31 26.44
N VAL A 303 -11.31 -20.41 25.87
CA VAL A 303 -11.26 -19.00 26.23
C VAL A 303 -11.99 -18.19 25.18
N TYR A 304 -13.06 -17.51 25.58
CA TYR A 304 -13.75 -16.51 24.77
C TYR A 304 -13.12 -15.16 25.05
N HIS A 305 -12.49 -14.58 24.05
CA HIS A 305 -11.71 -13.36 24.21
C HIS A 305 -11.87 -12.43 23.01
N SER A 306 -11.60 -11.15 23.24
CA SER A 306 -11.36 -10.21 22.16
C SER A 306 -9.92 -10.32 21.66
N TYR A 307 -9.67 -9.94 20.40
CA TYR A 307 -8.34 -9.99 19.81
C TYR A 307 -8.07 -8.77 18.91
N LEU A 308 -6.81 -8.51 18.61
CA LEU A 308 -6.43 -7.52 17.59
C LEU A 308 -6.01 -8.26 16.31
N PRO A 309 -6.76 -8.14 15.20
CA PRO A 309 -6.31 -8.67 13.92
C PRO A 309 -4.93 -8.12 13.53
N GLY A 310 -4.17 -8.91 12.78
CA GLY A 310 -2.91 -8.45 12.22
C GLY A 310 -3.09 -7.23 11.32
N ASP A 311 -2.07 -6.37 11.29
CA ASP A 311 -2.05 -5.15 10.48
C ASP A 311 -2.33 -5.47 9.00
N ILE A 312 -3.21 -4.68 8.39
CA ILE A 312 -3.47 -4.73 6.95
C ILE A 312 -2.27 -4.13 6.23
N THR A 313 -1.87 -4.80 5.15
CA THR A 313 -0.77 -4.37 4.27
C THR A 313 -1.24 -4.41 2.82
N CYS A 314 -0.51 -3.76 1.93
CA CYS A 314 -0.76 -3.84 0.48
C CYS A 314 -0.18 -5.10 -0.16
N THR A 315 0.34 -6.03 0.66
CA THR A 315 0.82 -7.31 0.15
C THR A 315 -0.36 -8.21 -0.24
N PRO A 316 -0.21 -9.05 -1.26
CA PRO A 316 -1.29 -9.94 -1.72
C PRO A 316 -1.69 -11.02 -0.70
N VAL A 317 -0.96 -11.15 0.41
CA VAL A 317 -1.20 -12.18 1.44
C VAL A 317 -2.37 -11.83 2.36
N ASN A 318 -2.59 -10.54 2.66
CA ASN A 318 -3.70 -10.09 3.51
C ASN A 318 -4.31 -8.76 3.01
N PRO A 319 -4.89 -8.72 1.80
CA PRO A 319 -5.32 -7.48 1.17
C PRO A 319 -6.72 -7.05 1.61
N ASN A 320 -7.36 -7.72 2.57
CA ASN A 320 -8.77 -7.52 2.88
C ASN A 320 -8.99 -7.26 4.38
N PRO A 321 -9.69 -6.18 4.75
CA PRO A 321 -10.05 -5.98 6.13
C PRO A 321 -10.97 -7.09 6.66
N PRO A 322 -10.81 -7.52 7.93
CA PRO A 322 -11.59 -8.62 8.50
C PRO A 322 -13.04 -8.26 8.86
N VAL A 323 -13.58 -7.16 8.33
CA VAL A 323 -15.02 -6.82 8.43
C VAL A 323 -15.79 -7.35 7.21
N PRO A 324 -17.12 -7.52 7.29
CA PRO A 324 -17.93 -7.77 6.10
C PRO A 324 -17.86 -6.61 5.09
N LYS A 325 -17.83 -6.93 3.79
CA LYS A 325 -17.71 -5.94 2.69
C LYS A 325 -18.70 -4.78 2.77
N ALA A 326 -19.92 -5.03 3.25
CA ALA A 326 -20.95 -4.02 3.42
C ALA A 326 -20.54 -2.85 4.35
N HIS A 327 -19.52 -3.04 5.18
CA HIS A 327 -19.04 -2.06 6.15
C HIS A 327 -17.68 -1.45 5.79
N ASP A 328 -17.18 -1.60 4.56
CA ASP A 328 -15.90 -1.01 4.14
C ASP A 328 -15.83 0.52 4.36
N ASN A 329 -16.99 1.19 4.29
CA ASN A 329 -17.10 2.62 4.56
C ASN A 329 -16.68 3.03 5.98
N VAL A 330 -16.67 2.11 6.96
CA VAL A 330 -16.15 2.42 8.31
C VAL A 330 -14.69 2.85 8.24
N PHE A 331 -13.90 2.21 7.39
CA PHE A 331 -12.49 2.53 7.18
C PHE A 331 -12.34 3.81 6.37
N VAL A 332 -13.11 3.97 5.29
CA VAL A 332 -13.08 5.16 4.44
C VAL A 332 -13.32 6.43 5.28
N TYR A 333 -14.42 6.47 6.04
CA TYR A 333 -14.75 7.64 6.85
C TYR A 333 -13.79 7.86 8.02
N PHE A 334 -13.25 6.79 8.61
CA PHE A 334 -12.21 6.93 9.63
C PHE A 334 -10.94 7.58 9.05
N VAL A 335 -10.49 7.14 7.88
CA VAL A 335 -9.30 7.70 7.23
C VAL A 335 -9.52 9.16 6.86
N LEU A 336 -10.68 9.50 6.27
CA LEU A 336 -11.02 10.89 5.91
C LEU A 336 -11.08 11.78 7.16
N LYS A 337 -11.70 11.31 8.25
CA LYS A 337 -11.69 12.00 9.55
C LYS A 337 -10.25 12.27 10.02
N GLU A 338 -9.36 11.28 9.97
CA GLU A 338 -7.96 11.44 10.39
C GLU A 338 -7.16 12.35 9.45
N ALA A 339 -7.48 12.35 8.15
CA ALA A 339 -6.88 13.23 7.16
C ALA A 339 -7.17 14.71 7.49
N PHE A 340 -8.45 15.07 7.67
CA PHE A 340 -8.85 16.43 8.01
C PHE A 340 -8.48 16.84 9.44
N LEU A 341 -8.30 15.87 10.36
CA LEU A 341 -7.71 16.13 11.67
C LEU A 341 -6.25 16.59 11.54
N ARG A 342 -5.49 15.99 10.63
CA ARG A 342 -4.09 16.32 10.39
C ARG A 342 -3.94 17.64 9.64
N ASP A 343 -4.86 17.94 8.74
CA ASP A 343 -4.87 19.19 7.95
C ASP A 343 -5.85 20.25 8.48
N ARG A 344 -5.95 20.38 9.81
CA ARG A 344 -6.87 21.32 10.48
C ARG A 344 -6.68 22.79 10.09
N HIS A 345 -5.55 23.14 9.48
CA HIS A 345 -5.25 24.51 9.08
C HIS A 345 -5.81 24.86 7.70
N ALA A 346 -6.24 23.87 6.91
CA ALA A 346 -6.88 24.12 5.61
C ALA A 346 -8.28 24.73 5.79
N PRO A 347 -8.69 25.68 4.92
CA PRO A 347 -10.03 26.26 4.96
C PRO A 347 -11.13 25.18 4.86
N GLY A 348 -12.01 25.12 5.86
CA GLY A 348 -13.12 24.17 5.88
C GLY A 348 -12.78 22.76 6.42
N ALA A 349 -11.53 22.51 6.82
CA ALA A 349 -11.10 21.22 7.37
C ALA A 349 -11.89 20.82 8.63
N ASP A 350 -12.21 21.75 9.52
CA ASP A 350 -13.00 21.47 10.72
C ASP A 350 -14.43 20.99 10.40
N ILE A 351 -15.06 21.55 9.36
CA ILE A 351 -16.40 21.15 8.91
C ILE A 351 -16.33 19.72 8.37
N LYS A 352 -15.33 19.42 7.53
CA LYS A 352 -15.10 18.08 6.98
C LYS A 352 -14.73 17.07 8.06
N PHE A 353 -13.93 17.45 9.05
CA PHE A 353 -13.63 16.61 10.21
C PHE A 353 -14.91 16.22 10.97
N GLN A 354 -15.80 17.17 11.22
CA GLN A 354 -17.08 16.91 11.90
C GLN A 354 -18.02 16.02 11.05
N GLU A 355 -18.13 16.31 9.76
CA GLU A 355 -18.92 15.54 8.80
C GLU A 355 -18.47 14.06 8.78
N TYR A 356 -17.19 13.81 8.53
CA TYR A 356 -16.66 12.44 8.48
C TYR A 356 -16.61 11.77 9.85
N SER A 357 -16.49 12.53 10.94
CA SER A 357 -16.66 11.98 12.29
C SER A 357 -18.08 11.44 12.51
N ALA A 358 -19.12 12.16 12.07
CA ALA A 358 -20.51 11.72 12.20
C ALA A 358 -20.79 10.49 11.31
N LEU A 359 -20.30 10.50 10.06
CA LEU A 359 -20.43 9.37 9.14
C LEU A 359 -19.72 8.12 9.67
N TYR A 360 -18.51 8.27 10.21
CA TYR A 360 -17.78 7.18 10.86
C TYR A 360 -18.57 6.60 12.03
N GLN A 361 -19.07 7.43 12.95
CA GLN A 361 -19.85 6.93 14.09
C GLN A 361 -21.11 6.19 13.65
N ARG A 362 -21.79 6.67 12.62
CA ARG A 362 -22.97 5.99 12.06
C ARG A 362 -22.63 4.62 11.48
N GLU A 363 -21.57 4.51 10.68
CA GLU A 363 -21.17 3.21 10.12
C GLU A 363 -20.61 2.26 11.18
N LYS A 364 -19.89 2.79 12.17
CA LYS A 364 -19.43 2.00 13.32
C LYS A 364 -20.60 1.43 14.11
N GLN A 365 -21.63 2.23 14.42
CA GLN A 365 -22.84 1.75 15.09
C GLN A 365 -23.54 0.65 14.30
N LYS A 366 -23.65 0.79 12.97
CA LYS A 366 -24.19 -0.28 12.11
C LYS A 366 -23.35 -1.56 12.18
N LEU A 367 -22.02 -1.44 12.23
CA LEU A 367 -21.10 -2.58 12.31
C LEU A 367 -21.21 -3.33 13.66
N LEU A 368 -21.29 -2.57 14.75
CA LEU A 368 -21.41 -3.09 16.12
C LEU A 368 -22.83 -3.63 16.43
N GLY A 369 -23.83 -3.17 15.68
CA GLY A 369 -25.25 -3.45 15.94
C GLY A 369 -25.89 -2.33 16.76
N GLU A 370 -27.15 -2.00 16.47
CA GLU A 370 -27.92 -0.99 17.22
C GLU A 370 -28.21 -1.49 18.65
N GLY A 371 -27.28 -1.25 19.58
CA GLY A 371 -27.56 -1.23 21.02
C GLY A 371 -27.86 -2.56 21.73
N GLU A 372 -27.97 -3.70 21.03
CA GLU A 372 -27.93 -4.99 21.71
C GLU A 372 -26.48 -5.39 21.98
N PRO A 373 -26.08 -5.65 23.25
CA PRO A 373 -24.78 -6.25 23.51
C PRO A 373 -24.71 -7.50 22.65
N PRO A 374 -23.66 -7.68 21.83
CA PRO A 374 -23.63 -8.75 20.84
C PRO A 374 -23.93 -10.04 21.58
N ASN A 375 -25.10 -10.63 21.26
CA ASN A 375 -25.45 -11.96 21.70
C ASN A 375 -24.21 -12.82 21.50
N LEU A 376 -23.90 -13.67 22.49
CA LEU A 376 -22.74 -14.55 22.60
C LEU A 376 -22.49 -15.50 21.39
N SER A 377 -23.18 -15.30 20.27
CA SER A 377 -22.82 -15.86 18.98
C SER A 377 -21.44 -15.35 18.57
N LEU A 378 -20.43 -16.16 18.85
CA LEU A 378 -19.14 -16.15 18.17
C LEU A 378 -19.38 -15.89 16.67
N ARG A 379 -18.91 -14.76 16.15
CA ARG A 379 -18.81 -14.56 14.70
C ARG A 379 -17.65 -15.45 14.23
N SER A 380 -17.93 -16.73 13.95
CA SER A 380 -16.91 -17.65 13.45
C SER A 380 -16.44 -17.17 12.08
N TYR A 381 -15.15 -16.87 11.95
CA TYR A 381 -14.50 -16.72 10.66
C TYR A 381 -14.52 -18.10 9.97
N ARG A 382 -15.19 -18.20 8.81
CA ARG A 382 -14.97 -19.28 7.85
C ARG A 382 -14.24 -18.72 6.65
#